data_AF-A0A8B9F595-F1
#
_entry.id   AF-A0A8B9F595-F1
#
_cell.length_a   1.000
_cell.length_b   1.000
_cell.length_c   1.000
_cell.angle_alpha   90.00
_cell.angle_beta   90.00
_cell.angle_gamma   90.00
#
_symmetry.space_group_name_H-M   'P 1'
#
loop_
_entity.id
_entity.type
_entity.pdbx_description
1 polymer ?
#
loop_
_entity_poly.entity_id
_entity_poly.type
_entity_poly.pdbx_seq_one_letter_code
_entity_poly.pdbx_strand_id
1 'polypeptide(L)'
;MESSMNLLHDAGIQATRWLQEHFHGSQDLFLFISFAADLRNAFFVLFPIWFHSNESVGIKLIWVAVIGDWLNLVFKWILFGERPYWWVHETDYYSNASAPEIQQFPLTCETGPGSPSGHAMGAAGVYYVMVTALLSAAMGKEQLKTLKYWDGRGEDVPAHRLHLP
;
A
#
# COMPACT_ATOMS: atom_id res chain seq x y z
N MET A 1 -0.77 -29.68 -11.02
CA MET A 1 -1.23 -28.59 -10.13
C MET A 1 -0.22 -28.37 -9.02
N GLU A 2 0.13 -29.42 -8.27
CA GLU A 2 1.16 -29.38 -7.21
C GLU A 2 2.55 -28.93 -7.72
N SER A 3 3.00 -29.45 -8.87
CA SER A 3 4.27 -29.02 -9.49
C SER A 3 4.31 -27.53 -9.82
N SER A 4 3.21 -26.97 -10.33
CA SER A 4 3.09 -25.54 -10.65
C SER A 4 3.11 -24.67 -9.39
N MET A 5 2.48 -25.13 -8.30
CA MET A 5 2.51 -24.43 -7.01
C MET A 5 3.90 -24.46 -6.40
N ASN A 6 4.60 -25.59 -6.47
CA ASN A 6 5.97 -25.70 -5.97
C ASN A 6 6.94 -24.79 -6.74
N LEU A 7 6.76 -24.64 -8.05
CA LEU A 7 7.54 -23.66 -8.84
C LEU A 7 7.27 -22.21 -8.41
N LEU A 8 6.04 -21.88 -8.05
CA LEU A 8 5.69 -20.55 -7.57
C LEU A 8 6.32 -20.27 -6.20
N HIS A 9 6.29 -21.24 -5.30
CA HIS A 9 6.94 -21.15 -4.00
C HIS A 9 8.47 -21.04 -4.11
N ASP A 10 9.09 -21.86 -4.97
CA ASP A 10 10.53 -21.77 -5.26
C ASP A 10 10.87 -20.40 -5.84
N ALA A 11 10.13 -19.89 -6.83
CA ALA A 11 10.34 -18.55 -7.37
C ALA A 11 10.27 -17.46 -6.28
N GLY A 12 9.34 -17.57 -5.33
CA GLY A 12 9.24 -16.66 -4.19
C GLY A 12 10.45 -16.75 -3.24
N ILE A 13 10.95 -17.95 -2.99
CA ILE A 13 12.16 -18.18 -2.17
C ILE A 13 13.40 -17.65 -2.86
N GLN A 14 13.58 -17.93 -4.16
CA GLN A 14 14.70 -17.41 -4.94
C GLN A 14 14.68 -15.89 -4.99
N ALA A 15 13.51 -15.26 -5.14
CA ALA A 15 13.37 -13.80 -5.07
C ALA A 15 13.76 -13.26 -3.68
N THR A 16 13.33 -13.94 -2.61
CA THR A 16 13.68 -13.57 -1.23
C THR A 16 15.18 -13.66 -0.99
N ARG A 17 15.80 -14.76 -1.40
CA ARG A 17 17.24 -14.98 -1.30
C ARG A 17 18.02 -13.94 -2.09
N TRP A 18 17.63 -13.69 -3.34
CA TRP A 18 18.27 -12.68 -4.18
C TRP A 18 18.22 -11.29 -3.55
N LEU A 19 17.08 -10.90 -2.96
CA LEU A 19 16.97 -9.64 -2.22
C LEU A 19 17.92 -9.59 -1.02
N GLN A 20 18.01 -10.67 -0.24
CA GLN A 20 18.88 -10.74 0.93
C GLN A 20 20.36 -10.68 0.56
N GLU A 21 20.79 -11.39 -0.48
CA GLU A 21 22.19 -11.39 -0.95
C GLU A 21 22.57 -10.02 -1.54
N HIS A 22 21.71 -9.44 -2.39
CA HIS A 22 22.00 -8.20 -3.10
C HIS A 22 21.89 -6.94 -2.22
N PHE A 23 20.99 -6.95 -1.23
CA PHE A 23 20.72 -5.80 -0.35
C PHE A 23 21.07 -6.03 1.12
N HIS A 24 21.99 -6.95 1.42
CA HIS A 24 22.42 -7.24 2.79
C HIS A 24 22.82 -5.98 3.60
N GLY A 25 23.45 -4.99 2.95
CA GLY A 25 23.86 -3.72 3.60
C GLY A 25 22.72 -2.72 3.87
N SER A 26 21.52 -2.96 3.33
CA SER A 26 20.35 -2.06 3.45
C SER A 26 19.23 -2.67 4.29
N GLN A 27 19.49 -3.76 5.00
CA GLN A 27 18.49 -4.48 5.80
C GLN A 27 17.74 -3.57 6.77
N ASP A 28 18.45 -2.73 7.52
CA ASP A 28 17.84 -1.82 8.51
C ASP A 28 16.90 -0.81 7.86
N LEU A 29 17.22 -0.36 6.64
CA LEU A 29 16.35 0.52 5.87
C LEU A 29 15.06 -0.21 5.46
N PHE A 30 15.15 -1.45 4.99
CA PHE A 30 13.95 -2.24 4.67
C PHE A 30 13.09 -2.47 5.91
N LEU A 31 13.69 -2.84 7.04
CA LEU A 31 12.96 -3.01 8.31
C LEU A 31 12.30 -1.71 8.76
N PHE A 32 12.99 -0.57 8.64
CA PHE A 32 12.42 0.73 8.95
C PHE A 32 11.24 1.08 8.03
N ILE A 33 11.39 0.91 6.72
CA ILE A 33 10.33 1.19 5.75
C ILE A 33 9.12 0.29 6.03
N SER A 34 9.34 -1.00 6.27
CA SER A 34 8.24 -1.93 6.56
C SER A 34 7.57 -1.62 7.90
N PHE A 35 8.32 -1.20 8.91
CA PHE A 35 7.78 -0.70 10.17
C PHE A 35 6.95 0.58 9.98
N ALA A 36 7.42 1.53 9.17
CA ALA A 36 6.71 2.75 8.86
C ALA A 36 5.46 2.50 8.01
N ALA A 37 5.48 1.49 7.15
CA ALA A 37 4.38 1.06 6.31
C ALA A 37 3.39 0.14 7.03
N ASP A 38 3.67 -0.29 8.26
CA ASP A 38 2.72 -1.03 9.09
C ASP A 38 1.46 -0.19 9.26
N LEU A 39 0.31 -0.79 8.96
CA LEU A 39 -0.98 -0.10 8.95
C LEU A 39 -1.27 0.56 10.31
N ARG A 40 -0.87 -0.05 11.43
CA ARG A 40 -1.03 0.52 12.76
C ARG A 40 -0.23 1.80 12.90
N ASN A 41 1.06 1.74 12.57
CA ASN A 41 1.96 2.88 12.72
C ASN A 41 1.60 4.00 11.76
N ALA A 42 1.35 3.66 10.50
CA ALA A 42 0.91 4.59 9.47
C ALA A 42 -0.42 5.25 9.87
N PHE A 43 -1.39 4.48 10.36
CA PHE A 43 -2.66 5.03 10.82
C PHE A 43 -2.48 5.99 11.99
N PHE A 44 -1.70 5.63 13.02
CA PHE A 44 -1.46 6.50 14.18
C PHE A 44 -0.88 7.87 13.81
N VAL A 45 -0.03 7.93 12.79
CA VAL A 45 0.59 9.19 12.35
C VAL A 45 -0.28 9.94 11.34
N LEU A 46 -0.77 9.24 10.32
CA LEU A 46 -1.46 9.86 9.19
C LEU A 46 -2.89 10.25 9.52
N PHE A 47 -3.59 9.49 10.36
CA PHE A 47 -4.98 9.78 10.68
C PHE A 47 -5.14 11.15 11.35
N PRO A 48 -4.41 11.53 12.42
CA PRO A 48 -4.54 12.85 13.03
C PRO A 48 -4.24 13.99 12.05
N ILE A 49 -3.20 13.83 11.21
CA ILE A 49 -2.79 14.85 10.23
C ILE A 49 -3.88 15.10 9.20
N TRP A 50 -4.41 14.02 8.61
CA TRP A 50 -5.43 14.11 7.59
C TRP A 50 -6.79 14.49 8.17
N PHE A 51 -7.14 14.00 9.35
CA PHE A 51 -8.39 14.38 10.00
C PHE A 51 -8.42 15.87 10.34
N HIS A 52 -7.30 16.43 10.82
CA HIS A 52 -7.19 17.87 11.08
C HIS A 52 -7.21 18.70 9.78
N SER A 53 -6.58 18.22 8.71
CA SER A 53 -6.50 18.95 7.43
C SER A 53 -7.79 18.85 6.60
N ASN A 54 -8.44 17.69 6.60
CA ASN A 54 -9.68 17.39 5.89
C ASN A 54 -10.35 16.15 6.51
N GLU A 55 -11.37 16.39 7.31
CA GLU A 55 -12.14 15.35 8.03
C GLU A 55 -12.62 14.22 7.10
N SER A 56 -13.07 14.55 5.88
CA SER A 56 -13.54 13.56 4.92
C SER A 56 -12.44 12.58 4.50
N VAL A 57 -11.20 13.06 4.35
CA VAL A 57 -10.05 12.19 4.03
C VAL A 57 -9.69 11.31 5.23
N GLY A 58 -9.71 11.88 6.45
CA GLY A 58 -9.51 11.13 7.69
C GLY A 58 -10.52 9.99 7.86
N ILE A 59 -11.81 10.25 7.63
CA ILE A 59 -12.86 9.22 7.69
C ILE A 59 -12.65 8.14 6.61
N LYS A 60 -12.25 8.52 5.39
CA LYS A 60 -11.92 7.54 4.33
C LYS A 60 -10.76 6.64 4.72
N LEU A 61 -9.73 7.18 5.39
CA LEU A 61 -8.61 6.37 5.90
C LEU A 61 -9.08 5.32 6.91
N ILE A 62 -10.02 5.66 7.80
CA ILE A 62 -10.63 4.68 8.73
C ILE A 62 -11.30 3.56 7.94
N TRP A 63 -12.17 3.89 6.99
CA TRP A 63 -12.92 2.89 6.22
C TRP A 63 -12.00 1.97 5.43
N VAL A 64 -10.97 2.52 4.78
CA VAL A 64 -10.00 1.72 4.04
C VAL A 64 -9.21 0.81 4.96
N ALA A 65 -8.81 1.27 6.15
CA ALA A 65 -8.14 0.44 7.13
C ALA A 65 -9.04 -0.70 7.61
N VAL A 66 -10.29 -0.40 8.01
CA VAL A 66 -11.24 -1.40 8.53
C VAL A 66 -11.61 -2.44 7.48
N ILE A 67 -12.02 -1.99 6.29
CA ILE A 67 -12.43 -2.90 5.21
C ILE A 67 -11.22 -3.66 4.68
N GLY A 68 -10.07 -3.01 4.53
CA GLY A 68 -8.84 -3.62 4.05
C GLY A 68 -8.33 -4.72 4.98
N ASP A 69 -8.30 -4.46 6.30
CA ASP A 69 -7.88 -5.46 7.27
C ASP A 69 -8.86 -6.63 7.36
N TRP A 70 -10.17 -6.34 7.31
CA TRP A 70 -11.19 -7.39 7.28
C TRP A 70 -11.08 -8.28 6.02
N LEU A 71 -10.92 -7.69 4.84
CA LEU A 71 -10.71 -8.44 3.60
C LEU A 71 -9.40 -9.23 3.63
N ASN A 72 -8.32 -8.64 4.17
CA ASN A 72 -7.04 -9.33 4.32
C ASN A 72 -7.20 -10.58 5.19
N LEU A 73 -7.90 -10.46 6.33
CA LEU A 73 -8.18 -11.57 7.23
C LEU A 73 -8.99 -12.64 6.51
N VAL A 74 -10.10 -12.28 5.86
CA VAL A 74 -10.96 -13.23 5.12
C VAL A 74 -10.16 -13.96 4.05
N PHE A 75 -9.36 -13.25 3.25
CA PHE A 75 -8.56 -13.89 2.21
C PHE A 75 -7.45 -14.77 2.75
N LYS A 76 -6.82 -14.41 3.88
CA LYS A 76 -5.85 -15.29 4.56
C LYS A 76 -6.47 -16.62 4.96
N TRP A 77 -7.71 -16.60 5.47
CA TRP A 77 -8.44 -17.81 5.82
C TRP A 77 -8.93 -18.61 4.62
N ILE A 78 -9.13 -18.00 3.45
CA ILE A 78 -9.56 -18.74 2.25
C ILE A 78 -8.36 -19.35 1.53
N LEU A 79 -7.27 -18.60 1.43
CA LEU A 79 -6.13 -18.98 0.58
C LEU A 79 -5.10 -19.86 1.29
N PHE A 80 -5.06 -19.86 2.63
CA PHE A 80 -4.12 -20.66 3.44
C PHE A 80 -2.69 -20.64 2.88
N GLY A 81 -2.21 -19.47 2.48
CA GLY A 81 -0.91 -19.36 1.82
C GLY A 81 0.23 -19.69 2.77
N GLU A 82 1.06 -20.66 2.39
CA GLU A 82 2.28 -21.02 3.12
C GLU A 82 3.30 -19.88 3.10
N ARG A 83 3.95 -19.62 4.24
CA ARG A 83 5.03 -18.62 4.26
C ARG A 83 6.33 -19.22 3.74
N PRO A 84 7.13 -18.45 2.98
CA PRO A 84 8.39 -18.92 2.42
C PRO A 84 9.34 -19.54 3.46
N TYR A 85 9.41 -18.95 4.66
CA TYR A 85 10.31 -19.38 5.73
C TYR A 85 9.91 -20.68 6.42
N TRP A 86 8.63 -21.09 6.34
CA TRP A 86 8.17 -22.38 6.84
C TRP A 86 8.26 -23.42 5.71
N TRP A 87 7.71 -23.07 4.54
CA TRP A 87 7.64 -23.96 3.38
C TRP A 87 9.00 -24.50 2.94
N VAL A 88 10.05 -23.67 2.95
CA VAL A 88 11.41 -24.09 2.54
C VAL A 88 11.98 -25.24 3.38
N HIS A 89 11.54 -25.37 4.64
CA HIS A 89 11.97 -26.42 5.55
C HIS A 89 11.05 -27.63 5.60
N GLU A 90 9.80 -27.48 5.15
CA GLU A 90 8.78 -28.54 5.21
C GLU A 90 8.56 -29.26 3.87
N THR A 91 9.01 -28.66 2.76
CA THR A 91 8.79 -29.21 1.42
C THR A 91 9.79 -30.31 1.05
N ASP A 92 9.30 -31.38 0.43
CA ASP A 92 10.14 -32.40 -0.21
C ASP A 92 10.71 -31.95 -1.56
N TYR A 93 10.33 -30.75 -2.04
CA TYR A 93 10.73 -30.21 -3.33
C TYR A 93 12.25 -30.11 -3.49
N TYR A 94 12.96 -29.74 -2.41
CA TYR A 94 14.41 -29.66 -2.40
C TYR A 94 15.09 -30.97 -1.96
N SER A 95 14.40 -32.10 -1.80
CA SER A 95 15.00 -33.35 -1.31
C SER A 95 16.27 -33.82 -2.05
N ASN A 96 16.39 -33.50 -3.34
CA ASN A 96 17.55 -33.83 -4.19
C ASN A 96 18.58 -32.69 -4.32
N ALA A 97 18.39 -31.56 -3.64
CA ALA A 97 19.24 -30.37 -3.70
C ALA A 97 19.42 -29.75 -2.30
N SER A 98 20.34 -28.81 -2.14
CA SER A 98 20.39 -28.00 -0.92
C SER A 98 19.27 -26.96 -0.96
N ALA A 99 18.37 -26.95 0.03
CA ALA A 99 17.37 -25.90 0.15
C ALA A 99 18.04 -24.51 0.27
N PRO A 100 17.49 -23.46 -0.37
CA PRO A 100 18.04 -22.11 -0.27
C PRO A 100 18.02 -21.59 1.17
N GLU A 101 19.14 -21.06 1.66
CA GLU A 101 19.19 -20.39 2.96
C GLU A 101 18.59 -18.99 2.85
N ILE A 102 17.54 -18.73 3.62
CA ILE A 102 16.89 -17.43 3.75
C ILE A 102 16.86 -17.01 5.23
N GLN A 103 17.16 -15.74 5.48
CA GLN A 103 17.21 -15.16 6.82
C GLN A 103 15.82 -14.70 7.28
N GLN A 104 15.46 -15.00 8.53
CA GLN A 104 14.26 -14.46 9.16
C GLN A 104 14.61 -13.20 9.96
N PHE A 105 13.73 -12.20 9.88
CA PHE A 105 13.79 -10.96 10.65
C PHE A 105 12.60 -10.85 11.62
N PRO A 106 12.67 -10.05 12.68
CA PRO A 106 11.57 -9.91 13.64
C PRO A 106 10.21 -9.60 13.00
N LEU A 107 10.18 -8.82 11.92
CA LEU A 107 8.96 -8.48 11.19
C LEU A 107 8.41 -9.64 10.34
N THR A 108 9.25 -10.62 10.00
CA THR A 108 8.84 -11.78 9.18
C THR A 108 8.26 -12.93 10.02
N CYS A 109 8.46 -12.88 11.35
CA CYS A 109 8.06 -13.90 12.32
C CYS A 109 6.57 -13.83 12.70
N GLU A 110 5.67 -13.78 11.72
CA GLU A 110 4.23 -13.85 12.00
C GLU A 110 3.70 -15.29 11.96
N THR A 111 2.67 -15.54 12.77
CA THR A 111 2.09 -16.89 13.01
C THR A 111 0.90 -17.23 12.11
N GLY A 112 0.40 -16.29 11.31
CA GLY A 112 -0.77 -16.50 10.44
C GLY A 112 -0.43 -16.79 8.97
N PRO A 113 -1.42 -17.13 8.13
CA PRO A 113 -1.20 -17.37 6.69
C PRO A 113 -0.52 -16.19 6.00
N GLY A 114 0.32 -16.49 5.01
CA GLY A 114 1.15 -15.51 4.30
C GLY A 114 0.43 -14.73 3.19
N SER A 115 -0.65 -15.28 2.64
CA SER A 115 -1.30 -14.73 1.44
C SER A 115 -2.73 -14.26 1.70
N PRO A 116 -3.10 -13.01 1.35
CA PRO A 116 -2.25 -11.91 0.87
C PRO A 116 -1.51 -11.17 2.00
N SER A 117 -0.42 -10.47 1.67
CA SER A 117 0.34 -9.65 2.65
C SER A 117 -0.49 -8.49 3.20
N GLY A 118 -0.68 -8.47 4.52
CA GLY A 118 -1.42 -7.41 5.22
C GLY A 118 -0.73 -6.06 5.14
N HIS A 119 0.60 -6.04 5.35
CA HIS A 119 1.42 -4.83 5.22
C HIS A 119 1.30 -4.21 3.82
N ALA A 120 1.40 -5.03 2.76
CA ALA A 120 1.32 -4.53 1.40
C ALA A 120 -0.08 -4.02 1.05
N MET A 121 -1.13 -4.77 1.41
CA MET A 121 -2.52 -4.39 1.15
C MET A 121 -2.92 -3.12 1.92
N GLY A 122 -2.55 -3.04 3.20
CA GLY A 122 -2.80 -1.88 4.05
C GLY A 122 -2.10 -0.62 3.54
N ALA A 123 -0.80 -0.73 3.23
CA ALA A 123 -0.03 0.38 2.67
C ALA A 123 -0.65 0.86 1.35
N ALA A 124 -0.97 -0.05 0.42
CA ALA A 124 -1.59 0.30 -0.85
C ALA A 124 -2.91 1.05 -0.68
N GLY A 125 -3.78 0.60 0.24
CA GLY A 125 -5.04 1.27 0.55
C GLY A 125 -4.84 2.69 1.08
N VAL A 126 -3.96 2.85 2.07
CA VAL A 126 -3.66 4.16 2.68
C VAL A 126 -3.07 5.12 1.65
N TYR A 127 -2.06 4.69 0.89
CA TYR A 127 -1.43 5.53 -0.13
C TYR A 127 -2.41 5.93 -1.24
N TYR A 128 -3.32 5.04 -1.63
CA TYR A 128 -4.37 5.37 -2.60
C TYR A 128 -5.23 6.54 -2.12
N VAL A 129 -5.69 6.51 -0.86
CA VAL A 129 -6.49 7.61 -0.28
C VAL A 129 -5.69 8.91 -0.21
N MET A 130 -4.41 8.83 0.20
CA MET A 130 -3.55 10.01 0.28
C MET A 130 -3.32 10.65 -1.09
N VAL A 131 -2.94 9.86 -2.10
CA VAL A 131 -2.64 10.35 -3.44
C VAL A 131 -3.89 10.94 -4.09
N THR A 132 -5.03 10.26 -3.98
CA THR A 132 -6.30 10.77 -4.54
C THR A 132 -6.77 12.05 -3.86
N ALA A 133 -6.58 12.19 -2.55
CA ALA A 133 -6.86 13.42 -1.82
C ALA A 133 -5.95 14.58 -2.27
N LEU A 134 -4.65 14.33 -2.41
CA LEU A 134 -3.67 15.32 -2.87
C LEU A 134 -3.97 15.79 -4.30
N LEU A 135 -4.25 14.86 -5.22
CA LEU A 135 -4.62 15.19 -6.60
C LEU A 135 -5.90 16.02 -6.65
N SER A 136 -6.92 15.63 -5.88
CA SER A 136 -8.18 16.38 -5.81
C SER A 136 -7.98 17.81 -5.28
N ALA A 137 -7.14 17.97 -4.25
CA ALA A 137 -6.79 19.28 -3.71
C ALA A 137 -6.00 20.14 -4.70
N ALA A 138 -5.07 19.54 -5.45
CA ALA A 138 -4.29 20.23 -6.47
C ALA A 138 -5.20 20.73 -7.62
N MET A 139 -6.10 19.87 -8.12
CA MET A 139 -7.06 20.24 -9.17
C MET A 139 -8.01 21.36 -8.72
N GLY A 140 -8.51 21.30 -7.48
CA GLY A 140 -9.36 22.35 -6.92
C GLY A 140 -8.64 23.71 -6.83
N LYS A 141 -7.35 23.71 -6.49
CA LYS A 141 -6.53 24.95 -6.49
C LYS A 141 -6.34 25.52 -7.89
N GLU A 142 -6.12 24.67 -8.90
CA GLU A 142 -5.99 25.14 -10.29
C GLU A 142 -7.31 25.74 -10.80
N GLN A 143 -8.45 25.08 -10.53
CA GLN A 143 -9.78 25.62 -10.87
C GLN A 143 -10.03 26.97 -10.18
N LEU A 144 -9.70 27.12 -8.89
CA LEU A 144 -9.85 28.37 -8.15
C LEU A 144 -8.94 29.49 -8.69
N LYS A 145 -7.70 29.17 -9.07
CA LYS A 145 -6.78 30.13 -9.71
C LYS A 145 -7.33 30.59 -11.05
N THR A 146 -7.82 29.66 -11.87
CA THR A 146 -8.46 29.98 -13.14
C THR A 146 -9.67 30.90 -12.90
N LEU A 147 -10.57 30.55 -11.96
CA LEU A 147 -11.75 31.35 -11.67
C LEU A 147 -11.40 32.78 -11.22
N LYS A 148 -10.41 32.93 -10.31
CA LYS A 148 -9.92 34.25 -9.87
C LYS A 148 -9.26 35.06 -10.99
N TYR A 149 -8.59 34.41 -11.93
CA TYR A 149 -8.00 35.08 -13.09
C TYR A 149 -9.06 35.63 -14.05
N TRP A 150 -10.19 34.93 -14.21
CA TRP A 150 -11.32 35.44 -15.00
C TRP A 150 -12.09 36.53 -14.26
N ASP A 151 -12.27 36.40 -12.95
CA ASP A 151 -12.93 37.42 -12.10
C ASP A 151 -12.10 38.73 -12.05
N GLY A 152 -10.77 38.62 -11.90
CA GLY A 152 -9.85 39.76 -11.94
C GLY A 152 -9.65 40.40 -13.32
N ARG A 153 -10.17 39.80 -14.40
CA ARG A 153 -10.27 40.41 -15.73
C ARG A 153 -11.69 40.87 -16.07
N GLY A 154 -12.64 40.72 -15.14
CA GLY A 154 -14.06 40.98 -15.35
C GLY A 154 -14.49 42.44 -15.23
N GLU A 155 -13.61 43.38 -14.86
CA GLU A 155 -13.98 44.81 -14.76
C GLU A 155 -13.97 45.58 -16.10
N ASP A 156 -13.60 44.95 -17.23
CA ASP A 156 -13.59 45.60 -18.55
C ASP A 156 -14.52 44.93 -19.59
N VAL A 157 -15.66 44.38 -19.17
CA VAL A 157 -16.71 43.98 -20.12
C VAL A 157 -17.80 45.05 -20.15
N PRO A 158 -17.90 45.87 -21.22
CA PRO A 158 -19.04 46.76 -21.36
C PRO A 158 -20.28 45.89 -21.52
N ALA A 159 -21.23 46.06 -20.61
CA ALA A 159 -22.54 45.43 -20.63
C ALA A 159 -23.28 45.83 -21.92
N HIS A 160 -23.05 45.09 -23.01
CA HIS A 160 -23.87 45.22 -24.20
C HIS A 160 -25.17 44.47 -23.95
N ARG A 161 -26.10 45.23 -23.36
CA ARG A 161 -27.51 44.94 -23.22
C ARG A 161 -28.05 44.57 -24.61
N LEU A 162 -28.27 43.27 -24.86
CA LEU A 162 -29.04 42.79 -26.01
C LEU A 162 -30.53 43.08 -25.71
N HIS A 163 -30.94 44.31 -26.01
CA HIS A 163 -32.31 44.56 -26.43
C HIS A 163 -32.46 44.00 -27.84
N LEU A 164 -33.42 43.11 -28.06
CA LEU A 164 -34.05 42.95 -29.35
C LEU A 164 -35.58 43.03 -29.19
N PRO A 165 -36.27 43.64 -30.16
CA PRO A 165 -37.70 43.94 -30.15
C PRO A 165 -38.59 42.72 -30.34
#